data_AF-A0A0N5CPD9-F1
#
_entry.id   AF-A0A0N5CPD9-F1
#
_cell.length_a   1.000
_cell.length_b   1.000
_cell.length_c   1.000
_cell.angle_alpha   90.00
_cell.angle_beta   90.00
_cell.angle_gamma   90.00
#
_symmetry.space_group_name_H-M   'P 1'
#
loop_
_entity.id
_entity.type
_entity.pdbx_description
1 polymer ?
#
loop_
_entity_poly.entity_id
_entity_poly.type
_entity_poly.pdbx_seq_one_letter_code
_entity_poly.pdbx_strand_id
1 'polypeptide(L)'
;MLQEKKMKRFGMEPIWTSHDTRNVVLASLVPGTTALTAFAVFAKDRQVVDWWSHAKKPDWAPTNPAIYSVFDILTLSPLGYASYLVYKNGGGLHYNDTKFALGIYGLNMIFALTTIPLIKKRSFLYLFRNTVLLNATAIGAAYAFYGIDKTAGKLLIPYAIWTGFYAFLTYAMNKENASHH
;
A
#
# COMPACT_ATOMS: atom_id res chain seq x y z
N MET A 1 -16.64 -19.10 -20.19
CA MET A 1 -17.19 -17.82 -20.70
C MET A 1 -16.36 -16.58 -20.32
N LEU A 2 -16.13 -16.24 -19.04
CA LEU A 2 -15.36 -15.04 -18.67
C LEU A 2 -13.86 -15.12 -19.02
N GLN A 3 -13.25 -16.30 -18.84
CA GLN A 3 -11.87 -16.62 -19.22
C GLN A 3 -11.66 -16.51 -20.75
N GLU A 4 -12.63 -17.02 -21.51
CA GLU A 4 -12.62 -16.99 -22.97
C GLU A 4 -12.77 -15.55 -23.53
N LYS A 5 -13.57 -14.71 -22.87
CA LYS A 5 -13.68 -13.27 -23.19
C LYS A 5 -12.37 -12.50 -22.96
N LYS A 6 -11.60 -12.89 -21.93
CA LYS A 6 -10.24 -12.36 -21.66
C LYS A 6 -9.23 -12.80 -22.72
N MET A 7 -9.24 -14.08 -23.10
CA MET A 7 -8.38 -14.61 -24.16
C MET A 7 -8.64 -13.91 -25.50
N LYS A 8 -9.92 -13.66 -25.82
CA LYS A 8 -10.33 -12.93 -27.04
C LYS A 8 -10.00 -11.42 -27.01
N ARG A 9 -9.88 -10.79 -25.82
CA ARG A 9 -9.55 -9.35 -25.70
C ARG A 9 -8.09 -9.03 -26.07
N PHE A 10 -7.20 -10.03 -26.01
CA PHE A 10 -5.74 -9.85 -26.16
C PHE A 10 -5.06 -10.74 -27.19
N GLY A 11 -5.76 -11.70 -27.80
CA GLY A 11 -5.27 -12.42 -28.98
C GLY A 11 -3.93 -13.15 -28.81
N MET A 12 -3.52 -13.51 -27.60
CA MET A 12 -2.35 -14.35 -27.28
C MET A 12 -2.30 -14.60 -25.76
N GLU A 13 -1.78 -15.75 -25.34
CA GLU A 13 -1.15 -15.89 -24.02
C GLU A 13 -0.09 -14.77 -23.90
N PRO A 14 -0.13 -13.90 -22.89
CA PRO A 14 0.78 -12.76 -22.81
C PRO A 14 2.21 -13.24 -22.53
N ILE A 15 2.98 -13.51 -23.59
CA ILE A 15 4.38 -13.89 -23.52
C ILE A 15 5.15 -12.79 -22.75
N TRP A 16 6.00 -13.21 -21.81
CA TRP A 16 6.85 -12.29 -21.06
C TRP A 16 8.02 -11.81 -21.93
N THR A 17 8.23 -10.50 -22.01
CA THR A 17 9.27 -9.88 -22.85
C THR A 17 10.29 -9.10 -22.03
N SER A 18 11.44 -8.77 -22.61
CA SER A 18 12.45 -7.90 -21.97
C SER A 18 11.91 -6.50 -21.66
N HIS A 19 10.96 -5.99 -22.45
CA HIS A 19 10.27 -4.73 -22.16
C HIS A 19 9.44 -4.83 -20.89
N ASP A 20 8.83 -5.98 -20.64
CA ASP A 20 8.03 -6.22 -19.44
C ASP A 20 8.91 -6.22 -18.20
N THR A 21 10.06 -6.90 -18.25
CA THR A 21 11.06 -6.85 -17.17
C THR A 21 11.47 -5.42 -16.84
N ARG A 22 11.79 -4.60 -17.86
CA ARG A 22 12.13 -3.18 -17.66
C ARG A 22 10.99 -2.41 -17.00
N ASN A 23 9.76 -2.58 -17.49
CA ASN A 23 8.60 -1.84 -17.00
C ASN A 23 8.21 -2.24 -15.58
N VAL A 24 8.34 -3.52 -15.21
CA VAL A 24 8.17 -4.01 -13.83
C VAL A 24 9.16 -3.37 -12.88
N VAL A 25 10.43 -3.31 -13.27
CA VAL A 25 11.47 -2.68 -12.46
C VAL A 25 11.08 -1.22 -12.20
N LEU A 26 10.71 -0.47 -13.24
CA LEU A 26 10.25 0.91 -13.11
C LEU A 26 9.01 1.06 -12.23
N ALA A 27 8.01 0.19 -12.41
CA ALA A 27 6.80 0.20 -11.59
C ALA A 27 7.10 -0.09 -10.11
N SER A 28 8.10 -0.92 -9.84
CA SER A 28 8.52 -1.28 -8.47
C SER A 28 9.33 -0.21 -7.77
N LEU A 29 9.93 0.72 -8.52
CA LEU A 29 10.63 1.86 -7.93
C LEU A 29 9.70 2.76 -7.12
N VAL A 30 8.42 2.90 -7.52
CA VAL A 30 7.48 3.79 -6.83
C VAL A 30 7.20 3.34 -5.39
N PRO A 31 6.71 2.11 -5.13
CA PRO A 31 6.51 1.62 -3.76
C PRO A 31 7.84 1.43 -3.02
N GLY A 32 8.92 1.00 -3.69
CA GLY A 32 10.24 0.86 -3.07
C GLY A 32 10.82 2.20 -2.58
N THR A 33 10.77 3.24 -3.40
CA THR A 33 11.22 4.60 -3.04
C THR A 33 10.37 5.20 -1.93
N THR A 34 9.05 4.95 -1.97
CA THR A 34 8.12 5.40 -0.93
C THR A 34 8.47 4.79 0.43
N ALA A 35 8.69 3.47 0.48
CA ALA A 35 9.08 2.76 1.70
C ALA A 35 10.42 3.27 2.26
N LEU A 36 11.43 3.41 1.40
CA LEU A 36 12.75 3.91 1.79
C LEU A 36 12.70 5.34 2.31
N THR A 37 11.90 6.21 1.68
CA THR A 37 11.76 7.61 2.10
C THR A 37 11.04 7.70 3.46
N ALA A 38 9.97 6.95 3.65
CA ALA A 38 9.26 6.89 4.93
C ALA A 38 10.18 6.40 6.05
N PHE A 39 10.93 5.31 5.81
CA PHE A 39 11.91 4.78 6.76
C PHE A 39 13.01 5.79 7.07
N ALA A 40 13.62 6.41 6.04
CA ALA A 40 14.70 7.38 6.24
C ALA A 40 14.24 8.61 7.02
N VAL A 41 13.01 9.09 6.79
CA VAL A 41 12.42 10.20 7.56
C VAL A 41 12.20 9.79 9.01
N PHE A 42 11.62 8.62 9.26
CA PHE A 42 11.40 8.13 10.62
C PHE A 42 12.72 7.92 11.38
N ALA A 43 13.70 7.25 10.77
CA ALA A 43 14.96 6.91 11.42
C ALA A 43 15.85 8.14 11.71
N LYS A 44 15.75 9.21 10.93
CA LYS A 44 16.58 10.42 11.11
C LYS A 44 15.93 11.48 12.01
N ASP A 45 14.62 11.43 12.23
CA ASP A 45 13.89 12.43 13.02
C ASP A 45 13.72 11.96 14.47
N ARG A 46 14.68 12.34 15.33
CA ARG A 46 14.66 11.96 16.75
C ARG A 46 13.37 12.36 17.46
N GLN A 47 12.79 13.50 17.12
CA GLN A 47 11.57 13.95 17.79
C GLN A 47 10.35 13.10 17.40
N VAL A 48 10.32 12.60 16.16
CA VAL A 48 9.31 11.62 15.72
C VAL A 48 9.52 10.28 16.41
N VAL A 49 10.75 9.79 16.50
CA VAL A 49 11.08 8.55 17.20
C VAL A 49 10.70 8.63 18.68
N ASP A 50 11.03 9.74 19.34
CA ASP A 50 10.70 9.97 20.74
C ASP A 50 9.18 10.05 20.94
N TRP A 51 8.47 10.82 20.10
CA TRP A 51 7.01 10.90 20.15
C TRP A 51 6.36 9.52 19.95
N TRP A 52 6.80 8.77 18.94
CA TRP A 52 6.27 7.43 18.69
C TRP A 52 6.59 6.49 19.84
N SER A 53 7.80 6.53 20.40
CA SER A 53 8.24 5.62 21.47
C SER A 53 7.47 5.86 22.77
N HIS A 54 7.25 7.13 23.15
CA HIS A 54 6.52 7.51 24.36
C HIS A 54 4.99 7.51 24.21
N ALA A 55 4.47 7.35 22.99
CA ALA A 55 3.04 7.19 22.77
C ALA A 55 2.51 5.97 23.52
N LYS A 56 1.37 6.12 24.20
CA LYS A 56 0.64 4.99 24.78
C LYS A 56 0.19 4.06 23.65
N LYS A 57 0.64 2.81 23.69
CA LYS A 57 0.31 1.75 22.73
C LYS A 57 -0.39 0.62 23.47
N PRO A 58 -1.32 -0.09 22.82
CA PRO A 58 -1.97 -1.24 23.42
C PRO A 58 -0.98 -2.41 23.56
N ASP A 59 -1.24 -3.32 24.50
CA ASP A 59 -0.32 -4.41 24.88
C ASP A 59 -0.01 -5.40 23.74
N TRP A 60 -0.89 -5.49 22.75
CA TRP A 60 -0.69 -6.35 21.57
C TRP A 60 0.22 -5.72 20.51
N ALA A 61 0.51 -4.41 20.60
CA ALA A 61 1.33 -3.72 19.60
C ALA A 61 2.82 -4.06 19.80
N PRO A 62 3.55 -4.44 18.74
CA PRO A 62 4.99 -4.65 18.84
C PRO A 62 5.71 -3.41 19.40
N THR A 63 6.59 -3.61 20.39
CA THR A 63 7.37 -2.52 21.00
C THR A 63 8.58 -2.15 20.15
N ASN A 64 9.16 -3.12 19.43
CA ASN A 64 10.31 -2.91 18.56
C ASN A 64 9.88 -2.33 17.19
N PRO A 65 10.31 -1.11 16.83
CA PRO A 65 10.00 -0.48 15.53
C PRO A 65 10.43 -1.32 14.32
N ALA A 66 11.49 -2.12 14.46
CA ALA A 66 12.02 -2.95 13.36
C ALA A 66 11.00 -3.99 12.87
N ILE A 67 10.12 -4.48 13.74
CA ILE A 67 9.07 -5.45 13.37
C ILE A 67 8.13 -4.82 12.34
N TYR A 68 7.70 -3.58 12.57
CA TYR A 68 6.86 -2.85 11.62
C TYR A 68 7.55 -2.69 10.26
N SER A 69 8.83 -2.30 10.27
CA SER A 69 9.61 -2.12 9.03
C SER A 69 9.76 -3.42 8.21
N VAL A 70 9.94 -4.56 8.87
CA VAL A 70 10.02 -5.87 8.19
C VAL A 70 8.72 -6.18 7.46
N PHE A 71 7.56 -5.99 8.12
CA PHE A 71 6.26 -6.21 7.49
C PHE A 71 5.95 -5.17 6.41
N ASP A 72 6.34 -3.91 6.59
CA ASP A 72 6.22 -2.88 5.56
C ASP A 72 6.95 -3.31 4.28
N ILE A 73 8.22 -3.72 4.40
CA ILE A 73 9.02 -4.19 3.26
C ILE A 73 8.38 -5.41 2.61
N LEU A 74 8.02 -6.41 3.41
CA LEU A 74 7.44 -7.66 2.92
C LEU A 74 6.16 -7.40 2.12
N THR A 75 5.27 -6.56 2.64
CA THR A 75 3.94 -6.32 2.06
C THR A 75 3.96 -5.30 0.92
N LEU A 76 4.91 -4.36 0.89
CA LEU A 76 5.06 -3.39 -0.21
C LEU A 76 5.79 -3.96 -1.42
N SER A 77 6.69 -4.93 -1.21
CA SER A 77 7.53 -5.50 -2.27
C SER A 77 6.78 -6.01 -3.51
N PRO A 78 5.63 -6.73 -3.41
CA PRO A 78 4.96 -7.25 -4.59
C PRO A 78 4.10 -6.20 -5.33
N LEU A 79 3.88 -5.00 -4.77
CA LEU A 79 2.92 -4.04 -5.31
C LEU A 79 3.31 -3.49 -6.68
N GLY A 80 4.61 -3.28 -6.91
CA GLY A 80 5.13 -2.86 -8.21
C GLY A 80 4.84 -3.87 -9.31
N TYR A 81 5.12 -5.15 -9.03
CA TYR A 81 4.82 -6.24 -9.94
C TYR A 81 3.30 -6.40 -10.16
N ALA A 82 2.50 -6.35 -9.09
CA ALA A 82 1.05 -6.48 -9.19
C ALA A 82 0.42 -5.35 -10.03
N SER A 83 0.85 -4.10 -9.84
CA SER A 83 0.35 -2.96 -10.63
C SER A 83 0.74 -3.10 -12.12
N TYR A 84 1.93 -3.61 -12.39
CA TYR A 84 2.36 -3.89 -13.76
C TYR A 84 1.54 -5.01 -14.41
N LEU A 85 1.25 -6.12 -13.70
CA LEU A 85 0.36 -7.17 -14.20
C LEU A 85 -1.01 -6.63 -14.59
N VAL A 86 -1.57 -5.73 -13.77
CA VAL A 86 -2.85 -5.08 -14.08
C VAL A 86 -2.75 -4.17 -15.30
N TYR A 87 -1.67 -3.40 -15.43
CA TYR A 87 -1.43 -2.59 -16.63
C TYR A 87 -1.31 -3.48 -17.88
N LYS A 88 -0.48 -4.54 -17.84
CA LYS A 88 -0.23 -5.42 -18.98
C LYS A 88 -1.50 -6.20 -19.37
N ASN A 89 -2.06 -6.95 -18.43
CA ASN A 89 -3.18 -7.87 -18.68
C ASN A 89 -4.54 -7.12 -18.76
N GLY A 90 -4.58 -5.87 -18.32
CA GLY A 90 -5.72 -4.96 -18.47
C GLY A 90 -5.70 -4.16 -19.77
N GLY A 91 -4.71 -4.33 -20.64
CA GLY A 91 -4.64 -3.62 -21.93
C GLY A 91 -4.24 -2.16 -21.80
N GLY A 92 -3.36 -1.88 -20.83
CA GLY A 92 -2.86 -0.55 -20.52
C GLY A 92 -3.97 0.40 -20.06
N LEU A 93 -3.74 1.70 -20.28
CA LEU A 93 -4.71 2.75 -19.92
C LEU A 93 -5.78 2.97 -20.99
N HIS A 94 -5.94 2.07 -21.96
CA HIS A 94 -6.97 2.21 -22.98
C HIS A 94 -8.37 1.94 -22.42
N TYR A 95 -8.48 1.05 -21.42
CA TYR A 95 -9.76 0.63 -20.86
C TYR A 95 -10.05 1.24 -19.49
N ASN A 96 -11.33 1.52 -19.24
CA ASN A 96 -11.79 2.21 -18.04
C ASN A 96 -11.63 1.37 -16.77
N ASP A 97 -11.79 0.05 -16.84
CA ASP A 97 -11.56 -0.88 -15.73
C ASP A 97 -10.10 -0.80 -15.25
N THR A 98 -9.15 -0.85 -16.17
CA THR A 98 -7.71 -0.76 -15.85
C THR A 98 -7.31 0.61 -15.33
N LYS A 99 -7.80 1.69 -15.94
CA LYS A 99 -7.61 3.07 -15.44
C LYS A 99 -8.16 3.22 -14.02
N PHE A 100 -9.36 2.71 -13.77
CA PHE A 100 -10.00 2.79 -12.45
C PHE A 100 -9.21 2.01 -11.39
N ALA A 101 -8.81 0.77 -11.70
CA ALA A 101 -8.01 -0.04 -10.79
C ALA A 101 -6.67 0.62 -10.43
N LEU A 102 -5.92 1.07 -11.43
CA LEU A 102 -4.66 1.78 -11.22
C LEU A 102 -4.86 3.14 -10.55
N GLY A 103 -5.99 3.82 -10.79
CA GLY A 103 -6.36 5.06 -10.12
C GLY A 103 -6.57 4.89 -8.62
N ILE A 104 -7.29 3.85 -8.19
CA ILE A 104 -7.44 3.52 -6.76
C ILE A 104 -6.07 3.20 -6.14
N TYR A 105 -5.24 2.42 -6.84
CA TYR A 105 -3.87 2.13 -6.38
C TYR A 105 -3.02 3.40 -6.27
N GLY A 106 -3.11 4.33 -7.22
CA GLY A 106 -2.44 5.63 -7.14
C GLY A 106 -2.92 6.46 -5.94
N LEU A 107 -4.23 6.51 -5.68
CA LEU A 107 -4.80 7.17 -4.50
C LEU A 107 -4.31 6.53 -3.20
N ASN A 108 -4.19 5.20 -3.17
CA ASN A 108 -3.61 4.48 -2.04
C ASN A 108 -2.16 4.91 -1.76
N MET A 109 -1.33 5.05 -2.80
CA MET A 109 0.05 5.55 -2.66
C MET A 109 0.12 6.99 -2.15
N ILE A 110 -0.83 7.86 -2.53
CA ILE A 110 -0.93 9.22 -1.99
C ILE A 110 -1.21 9.18 -0.48
N PHE A 111 -2.14 8.35 -0.01
CA PHE A 111 -2.40 8.20 1.42
C PHE A 111 -1.20 7.60 2.16
N ALA A 112 -0.46 6.68 1.53
CA ALA A 112 0.75 6.11 2.10
C ALA A 112 1.80 7.20 2.33
N LEU A 113 2.08 8.02 1.31
CA LEU A 113 3.02 9.15 1.39
C LEU A 113 2.57 10.23 2.38
N THR A 114 1.26 10.50 2.46
CA THR A 114 0.66 11.47 3.39
C THR A 114 0.90 11.10 4.86
N THR A 115 1.14 9.83 5.16
CA THR A 115 1.51 9.38 6.51
C THR A 115 2.77 10.09 7.04
N ILE A 116 3.75 10.38 6.17
CA ILE A 116 5.03 11.00 6.56
C ILE A 116 4.82 12.39 7.21
N PRO A 117 4.19 13.39 6.55
CA PRO A 117 3.95 14.68 7.18
C PRO A 117 2.98 14.60 8.37
N LEU A 118 2.07 13.63 8.42
CA LEU A 118 1.15 13.48 9.55
C LEU A 118 1.86 13.00 10.83
N ILE A 119 2.78 12.06 10.70
CA ILE A 119 3.65 11.62 11.81
C ILE A 119 4.48 12.81 12.32
N LYS A 120 5.01 13.65 11.42
CA LYS A 120 5.73 14.89 11.81
C LYS A 120 4.85 15.87 12.58
N LYS A 121 3.56 15.97 12.25
CA LYS A 121 2.57 16.77 12.98
C LYS A 121 2.18 16.16 14.33
N ARG A 122 2.59 14.93 14.65
CA ARG A 122 2.37 14.25 15.94
C ARG A 122 0.90 14.16 16.38
N SER A 123 -0.01 14.07 15.42
CA SER A 123 -1.45 14.00 15.69
C SER A 123 -1.99 12.60 15.43
N PHE A 124 -2.38 11.89 16.48
CA PHE A 124 -2.97 10.56 16.38
C PHE A 124 -4.30 10.55 15.63
N LEU A 125 -5.12 11.60 15.76
CA LEU A 125 -6.41 11.69 15.07
C LEU A 125 -6.26 11.76 13.55
N TYR A 126 -5.38 12.64 13.05
CA TYR A 126 -5.16 12.75 11.62
C TYR A 126 -4.45 11.52 11.06
N LEU A 127 -3.51 10.95 11.82
CA LEU A 127 -2.86 9.69 11.46
C LEU A 127 -3.89 8.57 11.31
N PHE A 128 -4.76 8.36 12.30
CA PHE A 128 -5.85 7.39 12.24
C PHE A 128 -6.76 7.57 11.02
N ARG A 129 -7.27 8.79 10.80
CA ARG A 129 -8.16 9.07 9.66
C ARG A 129 -7.48 8.75 8.31
N ASN A 130 -6.22 9.13 8.16
CA ASN A 130 -5.45 8.83 6.95
C ASN A 130 -5.24 7.31 6.78
N THR A 131 -4.92 6.60 7.87
CA THR A 131 -4.69 5.15 7.81
C THR A 131 -5.96 4.36 7.49
N VAL A 132 -7.14 4.83 7.92
CA VAL A 132 -8.43 4.25 7.49
C VAL A 132 -8.62 4.40 5.97
N LEU A 133 -8.34 5.58 5.42
CA LEU A 133 -8.43 5.83 3.97
C LEU A 133 -7.40 5.00 3.19
N LEU A 134 -6.18 4.88 3.73
CA LEU A 134 -5.14 4.01 3.20
C LEU A 134 -5.63 2.56 3.14
N ASN A 135 -6.20 2.04 4.23
CA ASN A 135 -6.70 0.67 4.25
C ASN A 135 -7.88 0.45 3.29
N ALA A 136 -8.86 1.36 3.29
CA ALA A 136 -10.03 1.27 2.40
C ALA A 136 -9.62 1.25 0.93
N THR A 137 -8.67 2.10 0.54
CA THR A 137 -8.13 2.12 -0.83
C THR A 137 -7.26 0.89 -1.14
N ALA A 138 -6.54 0.32 -0.16
CA ALA A 138 -5.80 -0.92 -0.36
C ALA A 138 -6.74 -2.10 -0.66
N ILE A 139 -7.84 -2.21 0.10
CA ILE A 139 -8.89 -3.22 -0.13
C ILE A 139 -9.56 -3.00 -1.50
N GLY A 140 -9.90 -1.75 -1.83
CA GLY A 140 -10.48 -1.39 -3.12
C GLY A 140 -9.55 -1.73 -4.29
N ALA A 141 -8.26 -1.43 -4.17
CA ALA A 141 -7.26 -1.77 -5.18
C ALA A 141 -7.11 -3.29 -5.32
N ALA A 142 -7.04 -4.04 -4.21
CA ALA A 142 -6.95 -5.50 -4.24
C ALA A 142 -8.14 -6.13 -4.97
N TYR A 143 -9.36 -5.64 -4.69
CA TYR A 143 -10.58 -6.10 -5.34
C TYR A 143 -10.60 -5.76 -6.84
N ALA A 144 -10.29 -4.52 -7.20
CA ALA A 144 -10.24 -4.08 -8.60
C ALA A 144 -9.16 -4.83 -9.40
N PHE A 145 -7.98 -5.01 -8.81
CA PHE A 145 -6.87 -5.78 -9.39
C PHE A 145 -7.31 -7.21 -9.63
N TYR A 146 -8.00 -7.85 -8.67
CA TYR A 146 -8.50 -9.22 -8.81
C TYR A 146 -9.50 -9.40 -9.96
N GLY A 147 -10.21 -8.34 -10.35
CA GLY A 147 -11.06 -8.34 -11.55
C GLY A 147 -10.24 -8.49 -12.84
N ILE A 148 -9.11 -7.79 -12.93
CA ILE A 148 -8.25 -7.69 -14.11
C ILE A 148 -7.21 -8.82 -14.16
N ASP A 149 -6.53 -9.08 -13.05
CA ASP A 149 -5.54 -10.14 -12.90
C ASP A 149 -5.64 -10.77 -11.50
N LYS A 150 -5.89 -12.09 -11.47
CA LYS A 150 -6.13 -12.83 -10.23
C LYS A 150 -4.88 -12.89 -9.36
N THR A 151 -3.70 -12.95 -9.98
CA THR A 151 -2.41 -12.98 -9.27
C THR A 151 -2.15 -11.61 -8.65
N ALA A 152 -2.32 -10.53 -9.42
CA ALA A 152 -2.16 -9.17 -8.93
C ALA A 152 -3.07 -8.86 -7.74
N GLY A 153 -4.34 -9.24 -7.81
CA GLY A 153 -5.28 -9.06 -6.69
C GLY A 153 -4.83 -9.80 -5.43
N LYS A 154 -4.37 -11.05 -5.56
CA LYS A 154 -3.85 -11.85 -4.42
C LYS A 154 -2.59 -11.25 -3.81
N LEU A 155 -1.69 -10.72 -4.63
CA LEU A 155 -0.45 -10.08 -4.18
C LEU A 155 -0.70 -8.83 -3.33
N LEU A 156 -1.83 -8.15 -3.51
CA LEU A 156 -2.24 -7.00 -2.68
C LEU A 156 -2.87 -7.40 -1.33
N ILE A 157 -3.32 -8.65 -1.15
CA ILE A 157 -4.03 -9.07 0.06
C ILE A 157 -3.19 -8.88 1.33
N PRO A 158 -1.91 -9.33 1.40
CA PRO A 158 -1.09 -9.11 2.59
C PRO A 158 -0.93 -7.62 2.95
N TYR A 159 -0.80 -6.76 1.95
CA TYR A 159 -0.74 -5.31 2.13
C TYR A 159 -2.06 -4.71 2.65
N ALA A 160 -3.20 -5.15 2.12
CA ALA A 160 -4.51 -4.74 2.63
C ALA A 160 -4.72 -5.17 4.09
N ILE A 161 -4.29 -6.37 4.47
CA ILE A 161 -4.35 -6.85 5.85
C ILE A 161 -3.43 -6.00 6.75
N TRP A 162 -2.20 -5.74 6.31
CA TRP A 162 -1.21 -4.98 7.09
C TRP A 162 -1.60 -3.51 7.30
N THR A 163 -2.15 -2.86 6.28
CA THR A 163 -2.74 -1.52 6.44
C THR A 163 -3.96 -1.53 7.36
N GLY A 164 -4.71 -2.64 7.42
CA GLY A 164 -5.82 -2.83 8.37
C GLY A 164 -5.33 -2.94 9.81
N PHE A 165 -4.23 -3.65 10.04
CA PHE A 165 -3.53 -3.67 11.32
C PHE A 165 -3.13 -2.25 11.76
N TYR A 166 -2.54 -1.45 10.86
CA TYR A 166 -2.22 -0.06 11.17
C TYR A 166 -3.46 0.79 11.47
N ALA A 167 -4.59 0.57 10.78
CA ALA A 167 -5.82 1.30 11.06
C ALA A 167 -6.32 1.02 12.48
N PHE A 168 -6.25 -0.24 12.91
CA PHE A 168 -6.60 -0.62 14.27
C PHE A 168 -5.61 -0.08 15.32
N LEU A 169 -4.31 -0.11 15.02
CA LEU A 169 -3.26 0.45 15.88
C LEU A 169 -3.42 1.95 16.08
N THR A 170 -3.56 2.70 15.00
CA THR A 170 -3.70 4.16 15.05
C THR A 170 -5.03 4.57 15.70
N TYR A 171 -6.10 3.78 15.54
CA TYR A 171 -7.33 3.93 16.32
C TYR A 171 -7.09 3.79 17.82
N ALA A 172 -6.46 2.69 18.24
CA ALA A 172 -6.18 2.42 19.65
C ALA A 172 -5.28 3.52 20.25
N MET A 173 -4.20 3.89 19.57
CA MET A 173 -3.33 4.98 19.98
C MET A 173 -4.09 6.31 20.07
N ASN A 174 -4.96 6.63 19.12
CA ASN A 174 -5.78 7.84 19.21
C ASN A 174 -6.68 7.82 20.45
N LYS A 175 -7.32 6.69 20.76
CA LYS A 175 -8.17 6.56 21.95
C LYS A 175 -7.39 6.69 23.26
N GLU A 176 -6.24 6.05 23.37
CA GLU A 176 -5.39 6.06 24.57
C GLU A 176 -4.70 7.42 24.84
N ASN A 177 -4.49 8.22 23.80
CA ASN A 177 -3.79 9.50 23.90
C ASN A 177 -4.74 10.72 23.77
N ALA A 178 -6.02 10.54 23.40
CA ALA A 178 -7.03 11.60 23.39
C ALA A 178 -7.58 11.94 24.80
N SER A 179 -7.40 11.06 25.78
CA SER A 179 -7.87 11.22 27.16
C SER A 179 -7.00 12.14 28.04
N HIS A 180 -6.01 12.82 27.45
CA HIS A 180 -5.07 13.71 28.13
C HIS A 180 -4.96 15.12 27.51
N HIS A 181 -5.94 15.51 26.69
CA HIS A 181 -6.13 16.89 26.24
C HIS A 181 -7.30 17.53 26.97
#